data_AF-A0A8H5JHB9-F1
#
_entry.id   AF-A0A8H5JHB9-F1
#
_cell.length_a   1.000
_cell.length_b   1.000
_cell.length_c   1.000
_cell.angle_alpha   90.00
_cell.angle_beta   90.00
_cell.angle_gamma   90.00
#
_symmetry.space_group_name_H-M   'P 1'
#
loop_
_entity.id
_entity.type
_entity.pdbx_description
1 polymer ?
#
loop_
_entity_poly.entity_id
_entity_poly.type
_entity_poly.pdbx_seq_one_letter_code
_entity_poly.pdbx_strand_id
1 'polypeptide(L)'
;MMPPENMRVLKVEDFEEQIKACKNSDIARNRVIAVIQHFDTIKHEMPVFSQDKFIEFLKTEKWVADVPQLSRFRLYRILKGTGRRPQLHFGMWLVVSAIWPGNEYVLGIADEMSKHWGVQFRGTAPWFPSTLSDDYIAQKWDGHVHEAENQPTDNTEGTNGDENVEGVNDNSDDNADDRKRRAEVLDEAAKHSTPKKQKTSGDEDAIDYEGRTHKETQKLYVDTVRHLLKVGDLWQTEKHAREQLAHENGQLQDIIAKHAEKIKQLSSENEMSKPSRENESLADLTSQNNELMSDNLVKSQIITRLRDELLRQKQVFENKQSKYNNIKAQLENTKAQQENTKAQLKNTESQLNEAKFKQENTKAQLE
;
A
#
# COMPACT_ATOMS: atom_id res chain seq x y z
N MET A 1 35.71 12.13 28.54
CA MET A 1 34.77 11.36 27.69
C MET A 1 33.73 12.33 27.20
N MET A 2 33.54 12.46 25.89
CA MET A 2 32.46 13.28 25.35
C MET A 2 31.09 12.67 25.71
N PRO A 3 30.02 13.48 25.82
CA PRO A 3 28.68 12.98 26.12
C PRO A 3 28.21 12.05 24.99
N PRO A 4 27.26 11.13 25.24
CA PRO A 4 26.65 10.36 24.16
C PRO A 4 26.07 11.35 23.15
N GLU A 5 26.51 11.25 21.90
CA GLU A 5 26.00 12.07 20.80
C GLU A 5 24.48 12.06 20.83
N ASN A 6 23.90 13.25 20.78
CA ASN A 6 22.48 13.47 20.53
C ASN A 6 21.96 12.41 19.56
N MET A 7 21.03 11.57 20.01
CA MET A 7 20.14 10.83 19.09
C MET A 7 19.63 11.86 18.08
N ARG A 8 20.11 11.80 16.83
CA ARG A 8 19.75 12.77 15.80
C ARG A 8 18.27 12.61 15.52
N VAL A 9 17.46 13.49 16.12
CA VAL A 9 16.02 13.52 15.90
C VAL A 9 15.80 14.17 14.53
N LEU A 10 15.35 13.36 13.57
CA LEU A 10 14.83 13.87 12.30
C LEU A 10 13.54 14.64 12.57
N LYS A 11 13.44 15.83 11.99
CA LYS A 11 12.21 16.62 12.08
C LYS A 11 11.70 16.98 10.71
N VAL A 12 10.42 17.35 10.64
CA VAL A 12 9.79 17.75 9.38
C VAL A 12 10.47 19.01 8.81
N GLU A 13 10.95 19.89 9.70
CA GLU A 13 11.65 21.12 9.32
C GLU A 13 12.94 20.86 8.53
N ASP A 14 13.58 19.70 8.71
CA ASP A 14 14.77 19.31 7.96
C ASP A 14 14.49 19.14 6.45
N PHE A 15 13.21 18.99 6.07
CA PHE A 15 12.76 18.75 4.69
C PHE A 15 11.93 19.90 4.12
N GLU A 16 11.83 21.04 4.82
CA GLU A 16 10.93 22.14 4.45
C GLU A 16 11.20 22.70 3.05
N GLU A 17 12.47 22.79 2.66
CA GLU A 17 12.87 23.23 1.30
C GLU A 17 12.40 22.26 0.22
N GLN A 18 12.50 20.95 0.48
CA GLN A 18 12.07 19.91 -0.46
C GLN A 18 10.54 19.86 -0.56
N ILE A 19 9.84 20.06 0.55
CA ILE A 19 8.37 20.14 0.61
C ILE A 19 7.88 21.34 -0.22
N LYS A 20 8.52 22.51 -0.06
CA LYS A 20 8.18 23.73 -0.81
C LYS A 20 8.44 23.62 -2.32
N ALA A 21 9.38 22.76 -2.73
CA ALA A 21 9.66 22.51 -4.14
C ALA A 21 8.59 21.65 -4.84
N CYS A 22 7.72 20.97 -4.08
CA CYS A 22 6.63 20.16 -4.63
C CYS A 22 5.43 21.03 -5.04
N LYS A 23 4.63 20.58 -6.02
CA LYS A 23 3.41 21.29 -6.44
C LYS A 23 2.32 21.21 -5.37
N ASN A 24 2.22 20.07 -4.70
CA ASN A 24 1.34 19.87 -3.55
C ASN A 24 2.16 19.67 -2.26
N SER A 25 2.38 20.77 -1.55
CA SER A 25 3.13 20.79 -0.29
C SER A 25 2.46 19.98 0.82
N ASP A 26 1.13 19.90 0.86
CA ASP A 26 0.40 19.19 1.92
C ASP A 26 0.59 17.68 1.80
N ILE A 27 0.48 17.14 0.56
CA ILE A 27 0.76 15.73 0.30
C ILE A 27 2.23 15.42 0.62
N ALA A 28 3.17 16.27 0.16
CA ALA A 28 4.58 16.06 0.43
C ALA A 28 4.89 16.08 1.94
N ARG A 29 4.30 17.03 2.70
CA ARG A 29 4.46 17.13 4.15
C ARG A 29 3.91 15.90 4.87
N ASN A 30 2.71 15.45 4.52
CA ASN A 30 2.11 14.25 5.12
C ASN A 30 2.96 13.00 4.91
N ARG A 31 3.61 12.88 3.75
CA ARG A 31 4.54 11.79 3.45
C ARG A 31 5.83 11.87 4.26
N VAL A 32 6.35 13.08 4.44
CA VAL A 32 7.51 13.30 5.32
C VAL A 32 7.18 12.89 6.75
N ILE A 33 6.01 13.30 7.25
CA ILE A 33 5.52 12.91 8.57
C ILE A 33 5.44 11.38 8.68
N ALA A 34 4.85 10.69 7.69
CA ALA A 34 4.74 9.24 7.69
C ALA A 34 6.11 8.54 7.76
N VAL A 35 7.08 8.97 6.94
CA VAL A 35 8.44 8.40 6.96
C VAL A 35 9.12 8.60 8.31
N ILE A 36 9.04 9.81 8.89
CA ILE A 36 9.65 10.10 10.20
C ILE A 36 8.99 9.28 11.31
N GLN A 37 7.65 9.21 11.35
CA GLN A 37 6.91 8.44 12.36
C GLN A 37 7.25 6.94 12.31
N HIS A 38 7.34 6.38 11.10
CA HIS A 38 7.75 4.99 10.93
C HIS A 38 9.20 4.78 11.34
N PHE A 39 10.12 5.66 10.95
CA PHE A 39 11.51 5.61 11.39
C PHE A 39 11.63 5.67 12.92
N ASP A 40 10.93 6.59 13.56
CA ASP A 40 10.93 6.72 15.03
C ASP A 40 10.42 5.46 15.74
N THR A 41 9.51 4.73 15.11
CA THR A 41 9.00 3.45 15.63
C THR A 41 10.04 2.34 15.55
N ILE A 42 10.75 2.23 14.42
CA ILE A 42 11.69 1.10 14.17
C ILE A 42 13.13 1.39 14.60
N LYS A 43 13.54 2.65 14.77
CA LYS A 43 14.95 3.02 15.03
C LYS A 43 15.52 2.37 16.29
N HIS A 44 14.68 2.05 17.27
CA HIS A 44 15.09 1.38 18.51
C HIS A 44 15.56 -0.07 18.29
N GLU A 45 15.17 -0.67 17.16
CA GLU A 45 15.59 -2.01 16.74
C GLU A 45 16.81 -1.95 15.80
N MET A 46 17.21 -0.75 15.35
CA MET A 46 18.29 -0.56 14.39
C MET A 46 19.64 -0.32 15.10
N PRO A 47 20.73 -0.95 14.64
CA PRO A 47 22.08 -0.57 15.03
C PRO A 47 22.36 0.91 14.69
N VAL A 48 23.22 1.57 15.47
CA VAL A 48 23.53 3.00 15.31
C VAL A 48 24.00 3.33 13.89
N PHE A 49 24.88 2.50 13.29
CA PHE A 49 25.35 2.72 11.93
C PHE A 49 24.21 2.69 10.89
N SER A 50 23.18 1.86 11.10
CA SER A 50 22.04 1.75 10.19
C SER A 50 21.13 2.97 10.33
N GLN A 51 20.98 3.49 11.55
CA GLN A 51 20.29 4.76 11.78
C GLN A 51 21.01 5.90 11.06
N ASP A 52 22.34 6.00 11.20
CA ASP A 52 23.14 7.03 10.55
C ASP A 52 23.08 6.94 9.02
N LYS A 53 23.24 5.74 8.45
CA LYS A 53 23.08 5.51 7.01
C LYS A 53 21.70 5.92 6.51
N PHE A 54 20.64 5.63 7.26
CA PHE A 54 19.29 6.01 6.85
C PHE A 54 19.07 7.53 6.94
N ILE A 55 19.55 8.18 8.00
CA ILE A 55 19.50 9.64 8.14
C ILE A 55 20.27 10.33 7.01
N GLU A 56 21.46 9.83 6.68
CA GLU A 56 22.27 10.32 5.57
C GLU A 56 21.54 10.13 4.23
N PHE A 57 20.96 8.96 4.00
CA PHE A 57 20.13 8.69 2.83
C PHE A 57 18.97 9.68 2.71
N LEU A 58 18.21 9.94 3.79
CA LEU A 58 17.10 10.88 3.73
C LEU A 58 17.55 12.31 3.41
N LYS A 59 18.73 12.73 3.86
CA LYS A 59 19.27 14.07 3.59
C LYS A 59 19.81 14.24 2.18
N THR A 60 20.38 13.18 1.60
CA THR A 60 21.07 13.23 0.31
C THR A 60 20.14 12.89 -0.85
N GLU A 61 19.20 11.98 -0.63
CA GLU A 61 18.34 11.45 -1.69
C GLU A 61 17.12 12.36 -1.95
N LYS A 62 16.75 12.54 -3.22
CA LYS A 62 15.51 13.23 -3.59
C LYS A 62 14.32 12.29 -3.48
N TRP A 63 13.76 12.15 -2.28
CA TRP A 63 12.67 11.22 -2.00
C TRP A 63 11.35 11.92 -1.68
N VAL A 64 11.38 13.16 -1.19
CA VAL A 64 10.16 13.95 -0.94
C VAL A 64 9.45 14.19 -2.27
N ALA A 65 8.20 13.75 -2.36
CA ALA A 65 7.43 13.83 -3.60
C ALA A 65 5.94 13.98 -3.32
N ASP A 66 5.24 14.66 -4.22
CA ASP A 66 3.79 14.85 -4.26
C ASP A 66 3.07 13.91 -5.23
N VAL A 67 3.80 12.97 -5.85
CA VAL A 67 3.28 12.08 -6.88
C VAL A 67 2.23 11.12 -6.32
N PRO A 68 0.97 11.12 -6.76
CA PRO A 68 -0.10 10.32 -6.14
C PRO A 68 0.07 8.81 -6.36
N GLN A 69 0.58 8.42 -7.54
CA GLN A 69 0.72 7.02 -7.94
C GLN A 69 2.11 6.47 -7.62
N LEU A 70 2.14 5.30 -6.97
CA LEU A 70 3.36 4.58 -6.63
C LEU A 70 4.23 4.25 -7.86
N SER A 71 3.62 3.86 -8.98
CA SER A 71 4.33 3.52 -10.23
C SER A 71 5.17 4.67 -10.80
N ARG A 72 4.79 5.91 -10.48
CA ARG A 72 5.50 7.12 -10.92
C ARG A 72 6.53 7.59 -9.90
N PHE A 73 6.58 6.99 -8.72
CA PHE A 73 7.54 7.35 -7.68
C PHE A 73 8.92 6.79 -8.01
N ARG A 74 9.95 7.64 -7.94
CA ARG A 74 11.30 7.30 -8.40
C ARG A 74 11.91 6.11 -7.64
N LEU A 75 11.84 6.13 -6.31
CA LEU A 75 12.45 5.07 -5.49
C LEU A 75 11.77 3.71 -5.73
N TYR A 76 10.45 3.70 -5.91
CA TYR A 76 9.71 2.49 -6.28
C TYR A 76 10.18 1.93 -7.63
N ARG A 77 10.39 2.79 -8.64
CA ARG A 77 10.89 2.34 -9.96
C ARG A 77 12.29 1.74 -9.90
N ILE A 78 13.14 2.26 -9.00
CA ILE A 78 14.49 1.74 -8.76
C ILE A 78 14.40 0.37 -8.08
N LEU A 79 13.60 0.24 -7.01
CA LEU A 79 13.39 -1.03 -6.32
C LEU A 79 12.85 -2.10 -7.27
N LYS A 80 11.86 -1.75 -8.11
CA LYS A 80 11.25 -2.68 -9.08
C LYS A 80 12.15 -3.04 -10.27
N GLY A 81 13.22 -2.27 -10.52
CA GLY A 81 14.07 -2.49 -11.70
C GLY A 81 13.35 -2.23 -13.03
N THR A 82 12.54 -1.17 -13.14
CA THR A 82 11.84 -0.88 -14.40
C THR A 82 12.85 -0.44 -15.48
N GLY A 83 13.28 -1.38 -16.34
CA GLY A 83 14.27 -1.17 -17.40
C GLY A 83 15.74 -1.31 -16.99
N ARG A 84 16.03 -1.75 -15.75
CA ARG A 84 17.38 -1.99 -15.20
C ARG A 84 17.31 -3.10 -14.14
N ARG A 85 18.45 -3.60 -13.65
CA ARG A 85 18.46 -4.53 -12.51
C ARG A 85 17.81 -3.86 -11.27
N PRO A 86 16.97 -4.59 -10.50
CA PRO A 86 16.39 -4.06 -9.28
C PRO A 86 17.50 -3.77 -8.26
N GLN A 87 17.38 -2.64 -7.56
CA GLN A 87 18.29 -2.26 -6.48
C GLN A 87 17.52 -2.27 -5.16
N LEU A 88 17.71 -3.33 -4.37
CA LEU A 88 16.93 -3.60 -3.15
C LEU A 88 17.50 -2.85 -1.94
N HIS A 89 17.72 -1.54 -2.12
CA HIS A 89 18.31 -0.67 -1.10
C HIS A 89 17.33 -0.45 0.06
N PHE A 90 17.77 -0.74 1.28
CA PHE A 90 16.88 -0.74 2.45
C PHE A 90 16.27 0.62 2.76
N GLY A 91 17.05 1.70 2.64
CA GLY A 91 16.52 3.06 2.81
C GLY A 91 15.45 3.43 1.79
N MET A 92 15.53 2.90 0.56
CA MET A 92 14.51 3.16 -0.46
C MET A 92 13.23 2.41 -0.11
N TRP A 93 13.37 1.15 0.33
CA TRP A 93 12.28 0.34 0.82
C TRP A 93 11.53 1.01 1.97
N LEU A 94 12.25 1.51 2.98
CA LEU A 94 11.63 2.19 4.13
C LEU A 94 10.78 3.39 3.72
N VAL A 95 11.29 4.22 2.81
CA VAL A 95 10.52 5.37 2.31
C VAL A 95 9.29 4.93 1.54
N VAL A 96 9.43 3.95 0.64
CA VAL A 96 8.31 3.47 -0.18
C VAL A 96 7.22 2.82 0.68
N SER A 97 7.59 1.96 1.62
CA SER A 97 6.66 1.27 2.53
C SER A 97 5.94 2.23 3.48
N ALA A 98 6.62 3.29 3.94
CA ALA A 98 6.03 4.29 4.81
C ALA A 98 5.03 5.20 4.08
N ILE A 99 5.26 5.50 2.80
CA ILE A 99 4.38 6.39 2.02
C ILE A 99 3.14 5.65 1.50
N TRP A 100 3.27 4.37 1.13
CA TRP A 100 2.15 3.56 0.60
C TRP A 100 1.93 2.28 1.40
N PRO A 101 1.59 2.38 2.70
CA PRO A 101 1.22 1.21 3.48
C PRO A 101 -0.06 0.58 2.90
N GLY A 102 -0.08 -0.74 2.78
CA GLY A 102 -1.22 -1.53 2.29
C GLY A 102 -1.31 -1.67 0.77
N ASN A 103 -0.39 -1.09 0.00
CA ASN A 103 -0.43 -1.19 -1.45
C ASN A 103 0.12 -2.54 -1.95
N GLU A 104 -0.63 -3.24 -2.80
CA GLU A 104 -0.26 -4.58 -3.31
C GLU A 104 1.08 -4.61 -4.05
N TYR A 105 1.46 -3.53 -4.74
CA TYR A 105 2.75 -3.47 -5.41
C TYR A 105 3.93 -3.36 -4.43
N VAL A 106 3.68 -2.85 -3.22
CA VAL A 106 4.68 -2.82 -2.15
C VAL A 106 4.87 -4.23 -1.57
N LEU A 107 3.84 -5.08 -1.58
CA LEU A 107 3.98 -6.49 -1.18
C LEU A 107 4.96 -7.23 -2.09
N GLY A 108 4.89 -7.02 -3.40
CA GLY A 108 5.83 -7.64 -4.34
C GLY A 108 7.29 -7.25 -4.04
N ILE A 109 7.54 -5.98 -3.67
CA ILE A 109 8.87 -5.55 -3.24
C ILE A 109 9.24 -6.16 -1.89
N ALA A 110 8.28 -6.31 -0.95
CA ALA A 110 8.52 -6.97 0.33
C ALA A 110 9.00 -8.41 0.15
N ASP A 111 8.43 -9.14 -0.82
CA ASP A 111 8.85 -10.51 -1.16
C ASP A 111 10.27 -10.53 -1.74
N GLU A 112 10.62 -9.59 -2.61
CA GLU A 112 11.97 -9.46 -3.16
C GLU A 112 12.99 -9.08 -2.09
N MET A 113 12.65 -8.12 -1.22
CA MET A 113 13.44 -7.76 -0.03
C MET A 113 13.63 -8.99 0.87
N SER A 114 12.58 -9.79 1.05
CA SER A 114 12.65 -10.99 1.88
C SER A 114 13.65 -12.01 1.34
N LYS A 115 13.64 -12.22 0.02
CA LYS A 115 14.62 -13.09 -0.66
C LYS A 115 16.05 -12.55 -0.53
N HIS A 116 16.24 -11.25 -0.74
CA HIS A 116 17.57 -10.63 -0.69
C HIS A 116 18.20 -10.64 0.71
N TRP A 117 17.37 -10.41 1.74
CA TRP A 117 17.80 -10.36 3.13
C TRP A 117 17.77 -11.73 3.82
N GLY A 118 17.07 -12.72 3.27
CA GLY A 118 16.94 -14.06 3.86
C GLY A 118 16.01 -14.11 5.08
N VAL A 119 15.10 -13.13 5.21
CA VAL A 119 14.16 -12.99 6.32
C VAL A 119 12.81 -12.52 5.79
N GLN A 120 11.71 -12.91 6.43
CA GLN A 120 10.38 -12.54 5.96
C GLN A 120 9.98 -11.11 6.37
N PHE A 121 9.79 -10.23 5.40
CA PHE A 121 9.22 -8.90 5.59
C PHE A 121 7.70 -9.03 5.75
N ARG A 122 7.17 -8.55 6.88
CA ARG A 122 5.76 -8.76 7.24
C ARG A 122 4.86 -7.69 6.59
N GLY A 123 4.33 -8.02 5.41
CA GLY A 123 3.40 -7.16 4.69
C GLY A 123 4.08 -5.92 4.11
N THR A 124 3.36 -4.80 4.08
CA THR A 124 3.82 -3.56 3.43
C THR A 124 4.36 -2.51 4.39
N ALA A 125 4.30 -2.74 5.70
CA ALA A 125 4.70 -1.75 6.68
C ALA A 125 6.24 -1.69 6.79
N PRO A 126 6.81 -0.50 7.07
CA PRO A 126 8.22 -0.38 7.40
C PRO A 126 8.58 -1.31 8.57
N TRP A 127 9.59 -2.15 8.37
CA TRP A 127 10.05 -3.14 9.33
C TRP A 127 11.57 -3.31 9.22
N PHE A 128 12.23 -3.55 10.36
CA PHE A 128 13.67 -3.75 10.43
C PHE A 128 14.01 -5.17 10.93
N PRO A 129 14.93 -5.89 10.26
CA PRO A 129 15.31 -7.25 10.65
C PRO A 129 16.33 -7.27 11.80
N SER A 130 15.88 -7.04 13.03
CA SER A 130 16.71 -7.03 14.24
C SER A 130 17.34 -8.38 14.62
N THR A 131 16.95 -9.47 13.96
CA THR A 131 17.52 -10.81 14.17
C THR A 131 18.83 -11.05 13.41
N LEU A 132 19.20 -10.15 12.49
CA LEU A 132 20.40 -10.28 11.67
C LEU A 132 21.61 -9.61 12.35
N SER A 133 22.80 -10.12 12.07
CA SER A 133 24.04 -9.51 12.56
C SER A 133 24.33 -8.18 11.86
N ASP A 134 24.91 -7.22 12.57
CA ASP A 134 25.29 -5.90 12.08
C ASP A 134 26.11 -5.94 10.78
N ASP A 135 27.09 -6.85 10.66
CA ASP A 135 27.93 -7.00 9.47
C ASP A 135 27.11 -7.42 8.23
N TYR A 136 26.18 -8.35 8.41
CA TYR A 136 25.29 -8.81 7.36
C TYR A 136 24.33 -7.70 6.90
N ILE A 137 23.79 -6.93 7.85
CA ILE A 137 22.95 -5.76 7.57
C ILE A 137 23.77 -4.73 6.76
N ALA A 138 25.01 -4.45 7.16
CA ALA A 138 25.88 -3.50 6.48
C ALA A 138 26.19 -3.89 5.03
N GLN A 139 26.44 -5.18 4.78
CA GLN A 139 26.70 -5.72 3.44
C GLN A 139 25.47 -5.63 2.51
N LYS A 140 24.28 -5.92 3.05
CA LYS A 140 23.04 -6.00 2.26
C LYS A 140 22.34 -4.66 2.06
N TRP A 141 22.67 -3.67 2.88
CA TRP A 141 22.03 -2.35 2.93
C TRP A 141 21.84 -1.70 1.55
N ASP A 142 22.90 -1.69 0.74
CA ASP A 142 22.93 -0.95 -0.52
C ASP A 142 22.14 -1.64 -1.65
N GLY A 143 21.71 -2.89 -1.42
CA GLY A 143 20.77 -3.57 -2.30
C GLY A 143 21.38 -4.12 -3.59
N HIS A 144 22.70 -4.32 -3.65
CA HIS A 144 23.34 -4.96 -4.80
C HIS A 144 22.98 -6.45 -4.84
N VAL A 145 22.11 -6.82 -5.77
CA VAL A 145 21.75 -8.22 -6.03
C VAL A 145 22.88 -8.85 -6.85
N HIS A 146 23.74 -9.63 -6.19
CA HIS A 146 24.74 -10.43 -6.90
C HIS A 146 24.04 -11.60 -7.60
N GLU A 147 24.24 -11.72 -8.91
CA GLU A 147 23.88 -12.93 -9.64
C GLU A 147 24.63 -14.09 -8.99
N ALA A 148 23.92 -15.18 -8.71
CA ALA A 148 24.58 -16.43 -8.36
C ALA A 148 25.56 -16.75 -9.49
N GLU A 149 26.86 -16.76 -9.19
CA GLU A 149 27.85 -17.34 -10.06
C GLU A 149 27.38 -18.76 -10.36
N ASN A 150 27.03 -19.00 -11.63
CA ASN A 150 26.75 -20.33 -12.13
C ASN A 150 27.96 -21.22 -11.80
N GLN A 151 27.80 -22.09 -10.81
CA GLN A 151 28.76 -23.16 -10.61
C GLN A 151 28.77 -24.05 -11.87
N PRO A 152 29.95 -24.46 -12.36
CA PRO A 152 30.05 -25.30 -13.53
C PRO A 152 29.55 -26.69 -13.19
N THR A 153 28.41 -27.08 -13.75
CA THR A 153 28.00 -28.48 -13.79
C THR A 153 28.78 -29.17 -14.89
N ASP A 154 29.68 -30.03 -14.44
CA ASP A 154 30.45 -30.99 -15.20
C ASP A 154 29.52 -31.96 -15.97
N ASN A 155 29.84 -32.16 -17.25
CA ASN A 155 29.48 -33.28 -18.14
C ASN A 155 28.01 -33.61 -18.44
N THR A 156 27.58 -33.26 -19.66
CA THR A 156 27.11 -34.29 -20.60
C THR A 156 27.36 -33.87 -22.05
N GLU A 157 28.17 -34.67 -22.76
CA GLU A 157 28.31 -34.65 -24.22
C GLU A 157 26.95 -34.89 -24.90
N GLY A 158 26.70 -34.17 -25.99
CA GLY A 158 25.52 -34.36 -26.82
C GLY A 158 25.37 -33.35 -27.95
N THR A 159 26.29 -33.42 -28.93
CA THR A 159 26.09 -33.18 -30.38
C THR A 159 25.04 -32.18 -30.89
N ASN A 160 25.56 -31.16 -31.58
CA ASN A 160 25.16 -30.58 -32.88
C ASN A 160 23.68 -30.25 -33.18
N GLY A 161 23.44 -28.99 -33.53
CA GLY A 161 22.21 -28.54 -34.19
C GLY A 161 22.21 -27.03 -34.42
N ASP A 162 23.08 -26.59 -35.32
CA ASP A 162 23.19 -25.23 -35.83
C ASP A 162 22.11 -25.02 -36.90
N GLU A 163 21.03 -24.28 -36.61
CA GLU A 163 20.16 -23.71 -37.65
C GLU A 163 19.66 -22.30 -37.25
N ASN A 164 20.26 -21.33 -37.92
CA ASN A 164 19.70 -20.01 -38.20
C ASN A 164 18.27 -20.13 -38.75
N VAL A 165 17.33 -19.40 -38.15
CA VAL A 165 16.18 -18.87 -38.89
C VAL A 165 15.97 -17.41 -38.48
N GLU A 166 16.35 -16.53 -39.39
CA GLU A 166 15.94 -15.13 -39.44
C GLU A 166 14.42 -15.01 -39.65
N GLY A 167 13.82 -14.08 -38.91
CA GLY A 167 12.90 -13.09 -39.44
C GLY A 167 11.48 -13.54 -39.79
N VAL A 168 10.52 -13.18 -38.93
CA VAL A 168 9.26 -12.57 -39.37
C VAL A 168 8.86 -11.50 -38.37
N ASN A 169 8.89 -10.25 -38.84
CA ASN A 169 8.14 -9.12 -38.29
C ASN A 169 6.65 -9.45 -38.32
N ASP A 170 5.93 -9.21 -37.23
CA ASP A 170 4.55 -8.76 -37.39
C ASP A 170 4.20 -7.71 -36.33
N ASN A 171 3.93 -6.51 -36.84
CA ASN A 171 3.33 -5.41 -36.11
C ASN A 171 1.83 -5.70 -36.03
N SER A 172 1.26 -5.72 -34.82
CA SER A 172 -0.17 -5.47 -34.66
C SER A 172 -0.37 -4.43 -33.57
N ASP A 173 -0.34 -3.19 -34.05
CA ASP A 173 -0.91 -2.00 -33.44
C ASP A 173 -2.45 -2.10 -33.47
N ASP A 174 -3.08 -1.46 -32.49
CA ASP A 174 -4.48 -1.01 -32.46
C ASP A 174 -5.65 -2.01 -32.52
N ASN A 175 -6.32 -2.18 -31.37
CA ASN A 175 -7.73 -1.77 -31.30
C ASN A 175 -8.21 -1.58 -29.85
N ALA A 176 -8.06 -0.36 -29.36
CA ALA A 176 -8.73 0.14 -28.16
C ALA A 176 -9.85 1.11 -28.58
N ASP A 177 -10.92 0.61 -29.22
CA ASP A 177 -12.10 1.46 -29.50
C ASP A 177 -13.44 0.72 -29.53
N ASP A 178 -13.65 -0.24 -28.62
CA ASP A 178 -14.90 -1.03 -28.55
C ASP A 178 -15.70 -0.81 -27.25
N ARG A 179 -15.51 0.34 -26.57
CA ARG A 179 -16.23 0.69 -25.32
C ARG A 179 -17.04 1.99 -25.37
N LYS A 180 -17.49 2.44 -26.56
CA LYS A 180 -18.27 3.69 -26.66
C LYS A 180 -19.44 3.69 -27.67
N ARG A 181 -20.25 2.63 -27.75
CA ARG A 181 -21.51 2.64 -28.54
C ARG A 181 -22.69 1.85 -27.93
N ARG A 182 -22.85 1.82 -26.60
CA ARG A 182 -24.03 1.21 -25.94
C ARG A 182 -24.64 2.07 -24.82
N ALA A 183 -24.79 3.38 -25.06
CA ALA A 183 -25.45 4.27 -24.09
C ALA A 183 -26.35 5.38 -24.71
N GLU A 184 -26.70 5.32 -26.00
CA GLU A 184 -27.55 6.33 -26.66
C GLU A 184 -28.55 5.71 -27.64
N VAL A 185 -29.55 4.94 -27.16
CA VAL A 185 -30.75 4.57 -27.98
C VAL A 185 -32.05 4.51 -27.14
N LEU A 186 -32.12 5.07 -25.93
CA LEU A 186 -33.33 4.96 -25.09
C LEU A 186 -33.75 6.27 -24.41
N ASP A 187 -33.74 7.41 -25.11
CA ASP A 187 -34.35 8.63 -24.56
C ASP A 187 -35.02 9.58 -25.59
N GLU A 188 -35.55 9.05 -26.70
CA GLU A 188 -36.17 9.87 -27.75
C GLU A 188 -37.60 9.46 -28.12
N ALA A 189 -38.34 8.86 -27.17
CA ALA A 189 -39.75 8.48 -27.34
C ALA A 189 -40.71 9.15 -26.34
N ALA A 190 -40.27 10.17 -25.59
CA ALA A 190 -41.07 10.78 -24.51
C ALA A 190 -41.34 12.29 -24.63
N LYS A 191 -41.21 12.88 -25.83
CA LYS A 191 -41.60 14.28 -26.05
C LYS A 191 -42.46 14.39 -27.31
N HIS A 192 -43.74 14.66 -27.06
CA HIS A 192 -44.81 15.16 -27.96
C HIS A 192 -46.09 14.30 -27.92
N SER A 193 -46.67 14.15 -26.72
CA SER A 193 -48.10 13.90 -26.60
C SER A 193 -48.66 14.79 -25.50
N THR A 194 -49.30 15.89 -25.90
CA THR A 194 -50.32 16.58 -25.10
C THR A 194 -51.50 16.96 -26.02
N PRO A 195 -52.74 16.88 -25.52
CA PRO A 195 -53.93 16.93 -26.37
C PRO A 195 -54.44 18.37 -26.50
N LYS A 196 -54.53 18.90 -27.73
CA LYS A 196 -55.24 20.16 -28.01
C LYS A 196 -56.63 19.87 -28.58
N LYS A 197 -57.63 20.30 -27.80
CA LYS A 197 -59.06 20.42 -28.12
C LYS A 197 -59.28 21.00 -29.52
N GLN A 198 -60.02 20.28 -30.36
CA GLN A 198 -60.63 20.85 -31.56
C GLN A 198 -61.85 21.68 -31.18
N LYS A 199 -61.82 22.93 -31.64
CA LYS A 199 -62.88 23.93 -31.59
C LYS A 199 -63.47 24.00 -33.00
N THR A 200 -64.79 23.96 -33.08
CA THR A 200 -65.60 24.10 -34.29
C THR A 200 -65.48 25.49 -34.91
N SER A 201 -65.08 25.55 -36.17
CA SER A 201 -65.38 26.57 -37.20
C SER A 201 -64.75 26.03 -38.48
N GLY A 202 -65.48 25.63 -39.52
CA GLY A 202 -66.33 26.51 -40.31
C GLY A 202 -65.44 27.16 -41.36
N ASP A 203 -65.21 26.46 -42.48
CA ASP A 203 -64.93 27.04 -43.80
C ASP A 203 -65.08 25.93 -44.86
N GLU A 204 -66.03 26.17 -45.75
CA GLU A 204 -66.33 25.38 -46.94
C GLU A 204 -65.33 25.76 -48.04
N ASP A 205 -64.30 24.94 -48.25
CA ASP A 205 -63.55 24.98 -49.51
C ASP A 205 -64.09 23.90 -50.44
N ALA A 206 -64.92 24.34 -51.38
CA ALA A 206 -65.37 23.58 -52.52
C ALA A 206 -64.16 23.10 -53.34
N ILE A 207 -63.84 21.81 -53.24
CA ILE A 207 -62.87 21.18 -54.13
C ILE A 207 -63.57 20.94 -55.47
N ASP A 208 -63.25 21.84 -56.39
CA ASP A 208 -63.48 21.81 -57.82
C ASP A 208 -63.18 20.41 -58.42
N TYR A 209 -64.16 19.87 -59.13
CA TYR A 209 -64.18 18.53 -59.71
C TYR A 209 -64.09 18.55 -61.23
N GLU A 210 -63.45 19.55 -61.86
CA GLU A 210 -63.26 19.53 -63.31
C GLU A 210 -61.80 19.73 -63.71
N GLY A 211 -61.10 18.62 -64.01
CA GLY A 211 -59.80 18.69 -64.67
C GLY A 211 -58.78 17.58 -64.38
N ARG A 212 -59.13 16.51 -63.63
CA ARG A 212 -58.22 15.37 -63.50
C ARG A 212 -58.22 14.53 -64.76
N THR A 213 -57.11 14.54 -65.48
CA THR A 213 -56.95 13.74 -66.70
C THR A 213 -57.04 12.25 -66.34
N HIS A 214 -57.64 11.44 -67.22
CA HIS A 214 -57.83 9.99 -67.05
C HIS A 214 -56.57 9.22 -66.60
N LYS A 215 -55.39 9.76 -66.91
CA LYS A 215 -54.08 9.21 -66.56
C LYS A 215 -53.76 9.33 -65.05
N GLU A 216 -54.23 10.37 -64.38
CA GLU A 216 -53.97 10.59 -62.95
C GLU A 216 -54.89 9.73 -62.07
N THR A 217 -56.15 9.54 -62.48
CA THR A 217 -57.07 8.62 -61.82
C THR A 217 -56.63 7.16 -61.95
N GLN A 218 -56.09 6.75 -63.11
CA GLN A 218 -55.49 5.43 -63.26
C GLN A 218 -54.26 5.23 -62.38
N LYS A 219 -53.38 6.24 -62.28
CA LYS A 219 -52.19 6.17 -61.41
C LYS A 219 -52.58 6.02 -59.94
N LEU A 220 -53.58 6.79 -59.49
CA LEU A 220 -54.09 6.70 -58.12
C LEU A 220 -54.64 5.29 -57.82
N TYR A 221 -55.41 4.72 -58.75
CA TYR A 221 -55.96 3.37 -58.60
C TYR A 221 -54.85 2.30 -58.47
N VAL A 222 -53.82 2.36 -59.32
CA VAL A 222 -52.68 1.44 -59.26
C VAL A 222 -51.91 1.57 -57.95
N ASP A 223 -51.69 2.80 -57.47
CA ASP A 223 -51.00 3.03 -56.19
C ASP A 223 -51.85 2.56 -55.00
N THR A 224 -53.17 2.74 -55.03
CA THR A 224 -54.08 2.19 -54.01
C THR A 224 -54.05 0.66 -53.99
N VAL A 225 -54.12 0.01 -55.15
CA VAL A 225 -54.05 -1.46 -55.24
C VAL A 225 -52.70 -1.98 -54.75
N ARG A 226 -51.59 -1.31 -55.11
CA ARG A 226 -50.24 -1.66 -54.60
C ARG A 226 -50.16 -1.51 -53.08
N HIS A 227 -50.80 -0.50 -52.52
CA HIS A 227 -50.83 -0.28 -51.07
C HIS A 227 -51.66 -1.36 -50.35
N LEU A 228 -52.79 -1.80 -50.92
CA LEU A 228 -53.61 -2.89 -50.38
C LEU A 228 -52.87 -4.23 -50.41
N LEU A 229 -52.12 -4.52 -51.48
CA LEU A 229 -51.25 -5.70 -51.55
C LEU A 229 -50.19 -5.70 -50.44
N LYS A 230 -49.51 -4.57 -50.22
CA LYS A 230 -48.55 -4.43 -49.12
C LYS A 230 -49.18 -4.60 -47.74
N VAL A 231 -50.40 -4.12 -47.54
CA VAL A 231 -51.15 -4.32 -46.29
C VAL A 231 -51.52 -5.79 -46.09
N GLY A 232 -51.86 -6.50 -47.16
CA GLY A 232 -52.09 -7.95 -47.14
C GLY A 232 -50.84 -8.73 -46.72
N ASP A 233 -49.67 -8.40 -47.29
CA ASP A 233 -48.40 -9.02 -46.93
C ASP A 233 -48.04 -8.75 -45.46
N LEU A 234 -48.21 -7.50 -45.01
CA LEU A 234 -47.99 -7.13 -43.61
C LEU A 234 -48.90 -7.91 -42.66
N TRP A 235 -50.17 -8.11 -43.01
CA TRP A 235 -51.11 -8.89 -42.19
C TRP A 235 -50.69 -10.36 -42.06
N GLN A 236 -50.16 -10.97 -43.13
CA GLN A 236 -49.62 -12.33 -43.07
C GLN A 236 -48.37 -12.41 -42.20
N THR A 237 -47.47 -11.42 -42.29
CA THR A 237 -46.29 -11.36 -41.41
C THR A 237 -46.67 -11.18 -39.94
N GLU A 238 -47.67 -10.35 -39.64
CA GLU A 238 -48.18 -10.16 -38.28
C GLU A 238 -48.80 -11.45 -37.74
N LYS A 239 -49.57 -12.17 -38.56
CA LYS A 239 -50.16 -13.45 -38.19
C LYS A 239 -49.08 -14.48 -37.82
N HIS A 240 -48.05 -14.62 -38.65
CA HIS A 240 -46.93 -15.54 -38.36
C HIS A 240 -46.15 -15.13 -37.10
N ALA A 241 -45.93 -13.84 -36.87
CA ALA A 241 -45.29 -13.36 -35.64
C ALA A 241 -46.11 -13.71 -34.39
N ARG A 242 -47.45 -13.60 -34.45
CA ARG A 242 -48.35 -13.99 -33.36
C ARG A 242 -48.30 -15.50 -33.08
N GLU A 243 -48.24 -16.32 -34.12
CA GLU A 243 -48.11 -17.78 -34.00
C GLU A 243 -46.77 -18.18 -33.36
N GLN A 244 -45.66 -17.53 -33.74
CA GLN A 244 -44.35 -17.75 -33.11
C GLN A 244 -44.35 -17.36 -31.63
N LEU A 245 -44.90 -16.19 -31.29
CA LEU A 245 -45.02 -15.76 -29.90
C LEU A 245 -45.89 -16.70 -29.06
N ALA A 246 -46.96 -17.25 -29.65
CA ALA A 246 -47.78 -18.25 -28.96
C ALA A 246 -47.01 -19.55 -28.70
N HIS A 247 -46.18 -19.99 -29.64
CA HIS A 247 -45.33 -21.16 -29.48
C HIS A 247 -44.27 -20.96 -28.38
N GLU A 248 -43.57 -19.83 -28.40
CA GLU A 248 -42.55 -19.49 -27.39
C GLU A 248 -43.16 -19.36 -25.99
N ASN A 249 -44.33 -18.74 -25.87
CA ASN A 249 -45.05 -18.67 -24.59
C ASN A 249 -45.46 -20.04 -24.07
N GLY A 250 -45.82 -20.98 -24.95
CA GLY A 250 -46.07 -22.37 -24.57
C GLY A 250 -44.84 -23.05 -23.99
N GLN A 251 -43.67 -22.89 -24.64
CA GLN A 251 -42.41 -23.44 -24.14
C GLN A 251 -42.01 -22.88 -22.76
N LEU A 252 -42.23 -21.57 -22.54
CA LEU A 252 -41.94 -20.94 -21.25
C LEU A 252 -42.83 -21.50 -20.13
N GLN A 253 -44.12 -21.74 -20.40
CA GLN A 253 -45.02 -22.34 -19.40
C GLN A 253 -44.58 -23.76 -19.01
N ASP A 254 -44.12 -24.57 -19.96
CA ASP A 254 -43.59 -25.90 -19.68
C ASP A 254 -42.32 -25.86 -18.82
N ILE A 255 -41.43 -24.88 -19.05
CA ILE A 255 -40.22 -24.69 -18.23
C ILE A 255 -40.60 -24.29 -16.80
N ILE A 256 -41.55 -23.36 -16.65
CA ILE A 256 -42.05 -22.94 -15.33
C ILE A 256 -42.66 -24.12 -14.57
N ALA A 257 -43.47 -24.94 -15.23
CA ALA A 257 -44.07 -26.13 -14.63
C ALA A 257 -43.00 -27.13 -14.13
N LYS A 258 -41.97 -27.41 -14.96
CA LYS A 258 -40.85 -28.28 -14.57
C LYS A 258 -40.06 -27.74 -13.38
N HIS A 259 -39.82 -26.42 -13.33
CA HIS A 259 -39.12 -25.80 -12.21
C HIS A 259 -39.94 -25.86 -10.92
N ALA A 260 -41.25 -25.64 -10.99
CA ALA A 260 -42.14 -25.74 -9.82
C ALA A 260 -42.14 -27.15 -9.22
N GLU A 261 -42.13 -28.19 -10.05
CA GLU A 261 -42.05 -29.58 -9.60
C GLU A 261 -40.70 -29.89 -8.93
N LYS A 262 -39.60 -29.39 -9.50
CA LYS A 262 -38.25 -29.53 -8.91
C LYS A 262 -38.14 -28.83 -7.55
N ILE A 263 -38.74 -27.65 -7.39
CA ILE A 263 -38.78 -26.95 -6.09
C ILE A 263 -39.52 -27.80 -5.06
N LYS A 264 -40.65 -28.40 -5.44
CA LYS A 264 -41.43 -29.26 -4.55
C LYS A 264 -40.65 -30.51 -4.10
N GLN A 265 -39.86 -31.11 -5.00
CA GLN A 265 -38.98 -32.23 -4.67
C GLN A 265 -37.89 -31.81 -3.67
N LEU A 266 -37.21 -30.69 -3.91
CA LEU A 266 -36.17 -30.18 -2.99
C LEU A 266 -36.71 -29.85 -1.60
N SER A 267 -37.92 -29.27 -1.52
CA SER A 267 -38.56 -29.02 -0.23
C SER A 267 -38.86 -30.31 0.53
N SER A 268 -39.26 -31.38 -0.15
CA SER A 268 -39.50 -32.68 0.49
C SER A 268 -38.21 -33.39 0.95
N GLU A 269 -37.10 -33.19 0.24
CA GLU A 269 -35.78 -33.70 0.66
C GLU A 269 -35.26 -32.97 1.91
N ASN A 270 -35.54 -31.68 2.04
CA ASN A 270 -35.07 -30.88 3.17
C ASN A 270 -35.78 -31.20 4.50
N GLU A 271 -37.03 -31.67 4.47
CA GLU A 271 -37.74 -32.08 5.70
C GLU A 271 -37.29 -33.44 6.27
N MET A 272 -36.56 -34.24 5.48
CA MET A 272 -36.02 -35.54 5.93
C MET A 272 -34.68 -35.42 6.67
N SER A 273 -34.01 -34.26 6.62
CA SER A 273 -32.81 -33.96 7.42
C SER A 273 -33.19 -33.32 8.75
N LYS A 274 -33.38 -34.14 9.79
CA LYS A 274 -33.60 -33.66 11.17
C LYS A 274 -32.36 -32.93 11.72
N PRO A 275 -32.45 -31.67 12.20
CA PRO A 275 -31.31 -30.88 12.68
C PRO A 275 -30.92 -31.14 14.15
N SER A 276 -31.20 -32.33 14.71
CA SER A 276 -31.11 -32.53 16.17
C SER A 276 -29.70 -32.79 16.71
N ARG A 277 -28.73 -33.22 15.89
CA ARG A 277 -27.35 -33.48 16.37
C ARG A 277 -26.39 -32.30 16.16
N GLU A 278 -26.62 -31.49 15.14
CA GLU A 278 -25.74 -30.35 14.82
C GLU A 278 -25.94 -29.18 15.78
N ASN A 279 -27.18 -28.97 16.28
CA ASN A 279 -27.48 -27.90 17.22
C ASN A 279 -26.92 -28.13 18.63
N GLU A 280 -26.82 -29.38 19.10
CA GLU A 280 -26.12 -29.72 20.36
C GLU A 280 -24.61 -29.51 20.21
N SER A 281 -24.03 -29.92 19.08
CA SER A 281 -22.61 -29.69 18.79
C SER A 281 -22.25 -28.21 18.68
N LEU A 282 -23.17 -27.36 18.20
CA LEU A 282 -22.96 -25.92 18.10
C LEU A 282 -22.98 -25.24 19.48
N ALA A 283 -23.84 -25.70 20.40
CA ALA A 283 -23.91 -25.20 21.76
C ALA A 283 -22.63 -25.52 22.55
N ASP A 284 -22.10 -26.74 22.42
CA ASP A 284 -20.84 -27.15 23.04
C ASP A 284 -19.64 -26.36 22.52
N LEU A 285 -19.57 -26.14 21.20
CA LEU A 285 -18.54 -25.30 20.58
C LEU A 285 -18.63 -23.83 21.04
N THR A 286 -19.85 -23.33 21.22
CA THR A 286 -20.07 -21.96 21.74
C THR A 286 -19.59 -21.85 23.19
N SER A 287 -19.85 -22.86 24.01
CA SER A 287 -19.36 -22.92 25.41
C SER A 287 -17.83 -22.93 25.47
N GLN A 288 -17.17 -23.79 24.69
CA GLN A 288 -15.70 -23.86 24.62
C GLN A 288 -15.07 -22.54 24.14
N ASN A 289 -15.67 -21.88 23.14
CA ASN A 289 -15.17 -20.58 22.68
C ASN A 289 -15.28 -19.48 23.75
N ASN A 290 -16.33 -19.50 24.57
CA ASN A 290 -16.47 -18.55 25.67
C ASN A 290 -15.41 -18.79 26.77
N GLU A 291 -15.10 -20.04 27.08
CA GLU A 291 -14.04 -20.41 28.02
C GLU A 291 -12.66 -19.97 27.50
N LEU A 292 -12.36 -20.24 26.22
CA LEU A 292 -11.12 -19.77 25.57
C LEU A 292 -10.99 -18.24 25.56
N MET A 293 -12.08 -17.51 25.34
CA MET A 293 -12.08 -16.05 25.43
C MET A 293 -11.79 -15.56 26.84
N SER A 294 -12.38 -16.19 27.86
CA SER A 294 -12.10 -15.89 29.26
C SER A 294 -10.63 -16.13 29.61
N ASP A 295 -10.07 -17.27 29.20
CA ASP A 295 -8.67 -17.61 29.39
C ASP A 295 -7.72 -16.63 28.69
N ASN A 296 -8.05 -16.24 27.45
CA ASN A 296 -7.27 -15.24 26.71
C ASN A 296 -7.33 -13.86 27.36
N LEU A 297 -8.48 -13.48 27.93
CA LEU A 297 -8.61 -12.24 28.70
C LEU A 297 -7.69 -12.25 29.93
N VAL A 298 -7.67 -13.35 30.70
CA VAL A 298 -6.78 -13.50 31.86
C VAL A 298 -5.32 -13.45 31.44
N LYS A 299 -4.93 -14.15 30.37
CA LYS A 299 -3.55 -14.10 29.82
C LYS A 299 -3.15 -12.69 29.41
N SER A 300 -4.03 -11.96 28.73
CA SER A 300 -3.80 -10.56 28.32
C SER A 300 -3.58 -9.64 29.53
N GLN A 301 -4.36 -9.81 30.60
CA GLN A 301 -4.18 -9.06 31.84
C GLN A 301 -2.84 -9.37 32.52
N ILE A 302 -2.44 -10.65 32.56
CA ILE A 302 -1.14 -11.06 33.12
C ILE A 302 0.01 -10.45 32.32
N ILE A 303 -0.05 -10.50 30.99
CA ILE A 303 0.95 -9.90 30.10
C ILE A 303 1.07 -8.40 30.36
N THR A 304 -0.05 -7.71 30.54
CA THR A 304 -0.07 -6.27 30.84
C THR A 304 0.62 -5.97 32.18
N ARG A 305 0.29 -6.73 33.24
CA ARG A 305 0.95 -6.57 34.54
C ARG A 305 2.46 -6.83 34.49
N LEU A 306 2.88 -7.86 33.76
CA LEU A 306 4.31 -8.17 33.59
C LEU A 306 5.04 -7.06 32.83
N ARG A 307 4.41 -6.48 31.81
CA ARG A 307 4.95 -5.33 31.07
C ARG A 307 5.13 -4.11 31.98
N ASP A 308 4.12 -3.81 32.79
CA ASP A 308 4.18 -2.67 33.73
C ASP A 308 5.27 -2.87 34.79
N GLU A 309 5.42 -4.09 35.29
CA GLU A 309 6.47 -4.43 36.25
C GLU A 309 7.87 -4.32 35.64
N LEU A 310 8.08 -4.81 34.42
CA LEU A 310 9.34 -4.62 33.68
C LEU A 310 9.66 -3.14 33.47
N LEU A 311 8.66 -2.32 33.15
CA LEU A 311 8.84 -0.88 32.97
C LEU A 311 9.26 -0.19 34.28
N ARG A 312 8.65 -0.57 35.41
CA ARG A 312 9.06 -0.08 36.74
C ARG A 312 10.49 -0.49 37.08
N GLN A 313 10.86 -1.74 36.83
CA GLN A 313 12.23 -2.21 37.08
C GLN A 313 13.26 -1.48 36.23
N LYS A 314 12.94 -1.19 34.96
CA LYS A 314 13.77 -0.38 34.08
C LYS A 314 14.00 1.02 34.65
N GLN A 315 12.94 1.71 35.09
CA GLN A 315 13.05 3.04 35.71
C GLN A 315 13.90 3.00 37.00
N VAL A 316 13.75 1.97 37.84
CA VAL A 316 14.57 1.80 39.04
C VAL A 316 16.05 1.62 38.67
N PHE A 317 16.35 0.87 37.61
CA PHE A 317 17.71 0.68 37.12
C PHE A 317 18.32 1.99 36.60
N GLU A 318 17.59 2.73 35.76
CA GLU A 318 18.02 4.05 35.24
C GLU A 318 18.31 5.05 36.37
N ASN A 319 17.46 5.05 37.41
CA ASN A 319 17.67 5.88 38.60
C ASN A 319 18.94 5.47 39.38
N LYS A 320 19.18 4.16 39.55
CA LYS A 320 20.41 3.65 40.19
C LYS A 320 21.66 4.01 39.37
N GLN A 321 21.59 3.88 38.05
CA GLN A 321 22.68 4.23 37.15
C GLN A 321 23.02 5.72 37.22
N SER A 322 21.99 6.58 37.25
CA SER A 322 22.16 8.03 37.40
C SER A 322 22.82 8.40 38.74
N LYS A 323 22.40 7.76 39.84
CA LYS A 323 23.04 7.93 41.16
C LYS A 323 24.50 7.48 41.16
N TYR A 324 24.80 6.33 40.55
CA TYR A 324 26.16 5.84 40.41
C TYR A 324 27.05 6.83 39.65
N ASN A 325 26.58 7.35 38.52
CA ASN A 325 27.32 8.34 37.73
C ASN A 325 27.58 9.63 38.50
N ASN A 326 26.61 10.10 39.28
CA ASN A 326 26.80 11.27 40.15
C ASN A 326 27.88 11.02 41.21
N ILE A 327 27.82 9.89 41.92
CA ILE A 327 28.84 9.51 42.92
C ILE A 327 30.23 9.40 42.26
N LYS A 328 30.31 8.81 41.07
CA LYS A 328 31.56 8.71 40.31
C LYS A 328 32.15 10.10 39.99
N ALA A 329 31.33 11.04 39.52
CA ALA A 329 31.76 12.40 39.24
C ALA A 329 32.22 13.14 40.50
N GLN A 330 31.53 12.96 41.63
CA GLN A 330 31.94 13.52 42.92
C GLN A 330 33.31 12.97 43.36
N LEU A 331 33.54 11.67 43.19
CA LEU A 331 34.83 11.04 43.51
C LEU A 331 35.97 11.60 42.66
N GLU A 332 35.76 11.78 41.35
CA GLU A 332 36.75 12.38 40.46
C GLU A 332 37.08 13.83 40.86
N ASN A 333 36.08 14.62 41.25
CA ASN A 333 36.27 15.97 41.74
C ASN A 333 37.09 16.01 43.04
N THR A 334 36.76 15.16 44.01
CA THR A 334 37.51 15.03 45.27
C THR A 334 38.96 14.64 45.01
N LYS A 335 39.20 13.73 44.05
CA LYS A 335 40.55 13.34 43.65
C LYS A 335 41.33 14.51 43.04
N ALA A 336 40.70 15.31 42.19
CA ALA A 336 41.32 16.51 41.62
C ALA A 336 41.64 17.57 42.70
N GLN A 337 40.74 17.77 43.67
CA GLN A 337 40.99 18.65 44.82
C GLN A 337 42.18 18.16 45.66
N GLN A 338 42.28 16.86 45.91
CA GLN A 338 43.40 16.28 46.64
C GLN A 338 44.75 16.52 45.93
N GLU A 339 44.81 16.33 44.62
CA GLU A 339 46.03 16.61 43.84
C GLU A 339 46.39 18.09 43.86
N ASN A 340 45.41 18.99 43.80
CA ASN A 340 45.65 20.43 43.92
C ASN A 340 46.24 20.81 45.29
N THR A 341 45.64 20.31 46.38
CA THR A 341 46.16 20.54 47.74
C THR A 341 47.58 19.99 47.91
N LYS A 342 47.86 18.82 47.32
CA LYS A 342 49.21 18.24 47.32
C LYS A 342 50.22 19.11 46.58
N ALA A 343 49.83 19.68 45.44
CA ALA A 343 50.67 20.62 44.69
C ALA A 343 50.93 21.92 45.47
N GLN A 344 49.90 22.46 46.14
CA GLN A 344 50.04 23.64 47.00
C GLN A 344 50.99 23.38 48.17
N LEU A 345 50.86 22.23 48.85
CA LEU A 345 51.78 21.84 49.94
C LEU A 345 53.23 21.79 49.46
N LYS A 346 53.50 21.15 48.31
CA LYS A 346 54.84 21.08 47.73
C LYS A 346 55.44 22.47 47.42
N ASN A 347 54.61 23.40 46.96
CA ASN A 347 55.03 24.78 46.73
C ASN A 347 55.38 25.48 48.05
N THR A 348 54.52 25.37 49.08
CA THR A 348 54.81 25.96 50.39
C THR A 348 56.07 25.39 51.05
N GLU A 349 56.33 24.09 50.88
CA GLU A 349 57.55 23.44 51.35
C GLU A 349 58.80 24.00 50.64
N SER A 350 58.71 24.22 49.33
CA SER A 350 59.78 24.83 48.54
C SER A 350 60.07 26.26 49.00
N GLN A 351 59.03 27.07 49.22
CA GLN A 351 59.16 28.44 49.73
C GLN A 351 59.77 28.48 51.15
N LEU A 352 59.37 27.56 52.02
CA LEU A 352 59.92 27.45 53.37
C LEU A 352 61.42 27.11 53.34
N ASN A 353 61.84 26.20 52.47
CA ASN A 353 63.25 25.83 52.31
C ASN A 353 64.08 27.01 51.76
N GLU A 354 63.53 27.77 50.81
CA GLU A 354 64.20 28.98 50.30
C GLU A 354 64.35 30.05 51.39
N ALA A 355 63.32 30.26 52.21
CA ALA A 355 63.37 31.20 53.33
C ALA A 355 64.42 30.79 54.38
N LYS A 356 64.48 29.50 54.72
CA LYS A 356 65.52 28.95 55.62
C LYS A 356 66.93 29.19 55.07
N PHE A 357 67.15 28.92 53.78
CA PHE A 357 68.43 29.15 53.14
C PHE A 357 68.85 30.63 53.17
N LYS A 358 67.90 31.55 52.89
CA LYS A 358 68.14 33.00 53.00
C LYS A 358 68.52 33.40 54.42
N GLN A 359 67.83 32.86 55.43
CA GLN A 359 68.11 33.13 56.84
C GLN A 359 69.52 32.66 57.24
N GLU A 360 69.91 31.44 56.85
CA GLU A 360 71.26 30.90 57.10
C GLU A 360 72.34 31.77 56.46
N ASN A 361 72.13 32.19 55.21
CA ASN A 361 73.07 33.06 54.50
C ASN A 361 73.22 34.44 55.17
N THR A 362 72.11 35.07 55.60
CA THR A 362 72.18 36.34 56.33
C THR A 362 72.88 36.21 57.68
N LYS A 363 72.72 35.08 58.36
CA LYS A 363 73.42 34.81 59.62
C LYS A 363 74.93 34.72 59.40
N ALA A 364 75.36 34.00 58.36
CA ALA A 364 76.77 33.86 58.00
C ALA A 364 77.44 35.18 57.57
N GLN A 365 76.69 36.18 57.13
CA GLN A 365 77.22 37.51 56.79
C GLN A 365 77.38 38.45 57.99
N LEU A 366 76.76 38.13 59.13
CA LEU A 366 76.80 38.94 60.36
C LEU A 366 77.86 38.43 61.36
N GLU A 367 78.29 37.18 61.23
CA GLU A 367 79.44 36.59 61.93
C GLU A 367 80.74 36.95 61.20
#